data_AF-Q9RJH0-F1
#
_entry.id   AF-Q9RJH0-F1
#
_cell.length_a   1.000
_cell.length_b   1.000
_cell.length_c   1.000
_cell.angle_alpha   90.00
_cell.angle_beta   90.00
_cell.angle_gamma   90.00
#
_symmetry.space_group_name_H-M   'P 1'
#
loop_
_entity.id
_entity.type
_entity.pdbx_description
1 polymer ?
#
loop_
_entity_poly.entity_id
_entity_poly.type
_entity_poly.pdbx_seq_one_letter_code
_entity_poly.pdbx_strand_id
1 'polypeptide(L)'
;MSGIPEGEAGAALRALLTDSVVGLAVWDTGLRCVWVNDALERYDGIARERRLGRRPRESLTGDTGELEALVRRVLATGRCVTGREYRVPTAPDSRRDRAFSASFVRLHDDGGHILGVCMLMLVVTDRRWAGDRLAVVSEAGTRVGTTLDVMRTAQELADFTVPLIADYVTVDLTEAVRLGEEPLDRLGRSQGRVPKFRRAGRASVHAGSPESLWLNGEVVYVPETSPFMQVLSSGRPLLHPVLDPSHEAWLADDPARAAKIREFGMHSLLILPIHARGVLLGVAVFVRTSNPTPFDDNDRLLAEELVARAALSLDNARRYTREHNTALALQRSLLPRRVHGGTAMEVAARYLPADAEEGVGGDWFDVIGLPGGRLALVVGDVVGHGVNAAATMGRLGMAIRTLADLDLPPGEVLTRLDRTFIRLTEDEEEGGGEVATMSATCVYAVYDPATRTCALALAGHPPPAVVHRGGDCSFPDLPHGLPLGVGLLPFPTAELELPAGSLLALFTDGLVEERDQDIEVGLRRVGRALTRGASSLEDLGTAVIGTLPATPPPDDVTLLLARGL
;
A
#
# COMPACT_ATOMS: atom_id res chain seq x y z
N MET A 1 40.73 -28.53 39.82
CA MET A 1 41.78 -27.51 39.70
C MET A 1 42.53 -27.49 41.02
N SER A 2 43.77 -28.01 41.04
CA SER A 2 44.66 -28.01 42.19
C SER A 2 45.78 -27.00 41.91
N GLY A 3 46.04 -26.07 42.83
CA GLY A 3 47.13 -25.11 42.67
C GLY A 3 47.04 -23.80 43.46
N ILE A 4 46.20 -23.70 44.50
CA ILE A 4 46.21 -22.53 45.40
C ILE A 4 46.19 -23.07 46.85
N PRO A 5 47.10 -22.63 47.74
CA PRO A 5 47.05 -22.96 49.17
C PRO A 5 45.68 -22.62 49.76
N GLU A 6 45.08 -23.47 50.61
CA GLU A 6 43.69 -23.30 51.11
C GLU A 6 43.37 -21.89 51.65
N GLY A 7 44.34 -21.24 52.30
CA GLY A 7 44.20 -19.85 52.79
C GLY A 7 44.18 -18.78 51.68
N GLU A 8 44.97 -18.95 50.62
CA GLU A 8 45.00 -18.07 49.45
C GLU A 8 43.82 -18.35 48.50
N ALA A 9 43.37 -19.61 48.43
CA ALA A 9 42.20 -20.03 47.67
C ALA A 9 40.93 -19.37 48.22
N GLY A 10 40.80 -19.29 49.55
CA GLY A 10 39.71 -18.59 50.21
C GLY A 10 39.71 -17.07 49.96
N ALA A 11 40.88 -16.44 49.88
CA ALA A 11 41.02 -15.01 49.58
C ALA A 11 40.72 -14.71 48.11
N ALA A 12 41.24 -15.51 47.18
CA ALA A 12 40.98 -15.38 45.75
C ALA A 12 39.49 -15.66 45.41
N LEU A 13 38.89 -16.67 46.05
CA LEU A 13 37.47 -16.98 45.90
C LEU A 13 36.59 -15.85 46.45
N ARG A 14 36.94 -15.24 47.59
CA ARG A 14 36.25 -14.04 48.09
C ARG A 14 36.34 -12.88 47.12
N ALA A 15 37.53 -12.57 46.58
CA ALA A 15 37.70 -11.50 45.62
C ALA A 15 36.86 -11.72 44.35
N LEU A 16 36.86 -12.94 43.80
CA LEU A 16 36.03 -13.32 42.65
C LEU A 16 34.52 -13.21 42.94
N LEU A 17 34.10 -13.50 44.16
CA LEU A 17 32.70 -13.43 44.58
C LEU A 17 32.23 -11.99 44.83
N THR A 18 33.11 -11.12 45.32
CA THR A 18 32.83 -9.70 45.61
C THR A 18 32.84 -8.83 44.34
N ASP A 19 33.84 -9.00 43.46
CA ASP A 19 33.98 -8.21 42.21
C ASP A 19 33.27 -8.83 40.99
N SER A 20 32.39 -9.81 41.22
CA SER A 20 31.68 -10.51 40.14
C SER A 20 30.70 -9.61 39.39
N VAL A 21 30.57 -9.83 38.08
CA VAL A 21 29.43 -9.36 37.26
C VAL A 21 28.21 -10.28 37.37
N VAL A 22 28.27 -11.33 38.19
CA VAL A 22 27.14 -12.22 38.47
C VAL A 22 26.57 -11.88 39.84
N GLY A 23 25.26 -11.67 39.92
CA GLY A 23 24.58 -11.50 41.20
C GLY A 23 24.49 -12.85 41.90
N LEU A 24 24.97 -12.94 43.14
CA LEU A 24 25.03 -14.19 43.89
C LEU A 24 24.35 -14.04 45.24
N ALA A 25 23.55 -15.03 45.63
CA ALA A 25 23.00 -15.15 46.98
C ALA A 25 23.04 -16.61 47.44
N VAL A 26 23.29 -16.83 48.72
CA VAL A 26 23.27 -18.15 49.35
C VAL A 26 22.19 -18.17 50.42
N TRP A 27 21.32 -19.17 50.38
CA TRP A 27 20.37 -19.47 51.46
C TRP A 27 20.75 -20.76 52.16
N ASP A 28 20.61 -20.76 53.49
CA ASP A 28 20.77 -21.96 54.31
C ASP A 28 19.57 -22.92 54.15
N THR A 29 19.65 -24.06 54.83
CA THR A 29 18.58 -25.07 54.86
C THR A 29 17.27 -24.59 55.51
N GLY A 30 17.31 -23.50 56.29
CA GLY A 30 16.17 -22.80 56.87
C GLY A 30 15.55 -21.73 55.96
N LEU A 31 16.04 -21.60 54.72
CA LEU A 31 15.73 -20.57 53.72
C LEU A 31 16.10 -19.14 54.15
N ARG A 32 17.07 -18.97 55.06
CA ARG A 32 17.57 -17.65 55.42
C ARG A 32 18.76 -17.30 54.54
N CYS A 33 18.77 -16.08 54.01
CA CYS A 33 19.91 -15.61 53.21
C CYS A 33 21.11 -15.42 54.13
N VAL A 34 22.18 -16.19 53.93
CA VAL A 34 23.39 -16.15 54.75
C VAL A 34 24.51 -15.36 54.09
N TRP A 35 24.43 -15.15 52.77
CA TRP A 35 25.42 -14.40 52.02
C TRP A 35 24.84 -13.84 50.73
N VAL A 36 25.34 -12.67 50.31
CA VAL A 36 24.99 -11.98 49.06
C VAL A 36 26.18 -11.12 48.64
N ASN A 37 26.41 -10.94 47.34
CA ASN A 37 27.42 -10.02 46.82
C ASN A 37 26.85 -8.67 46.38
N ASP A 38 27.74 -7.68 46.27
CA ASP A 38 27.39 -6.31 45.90
C ASP A 38 26.78 -6.22 44.48
N ALA A 39 27.09 -7.18 43.60
CA ALA A 39 26.53 -7.26 42.26
C ALA A 39 25.02 -7.51 42.27
N LEU A 40 24.52 -8.36 43.17
CA LEU A 40 23.08 -8.62 43.28
C LEU A 40 22.34 -7.39 43.83
N GLU A 41 22.93 -6.70 44.81
CA GLU A 41 22.39 -5.44 45.34
C GLU A 41 22.29 -4.36 44.26
N ARG A 42 23.27 -4.27 43.34
CA ARG A 42 23.19 -3.38 42.17
C ARG A 42 22.09 -3.76 41.17
N TYR A 43 21.68 -5.03 41.12
CA TYR A 43 20.70 -5.53 40.14
C TYR A 43 19.26 -5.28 40.56
N ASP A 44 18.95 -5.50 41.83
CA ASP A 44 17.60 -5.35 42.36
C ASP A 44 17.39 -4.17 43.31
N GLY A 45 18.47 -3.47 43.68
CA GLY A 45 18.42 -2.28 44.53
C GLY A 45 18.10 -2.56 46.01
N ILE A 46 18.13 -3.82 46.44
CA ILE A 46 17.82 -4.20 47.83
C ILE A 46 19.12 -4.37 48.60
N ALA A 47 19.33 -3.48 49.58
CA ALA A 47 20.48 -3.49 50.47
C ALA A 47 20.72 -4.86 51.13
N ARG A 48 21.97 -5.32 51.14
CA ARG A 48 22.36 -6.62 51.75
C ARG A 48 21.86 -6.80 53.18
N GLU A 49 21.83 -5.75 54.00
CA GLU A 49 21.38 -5.79 55.40
C GLU A 49 19.89 -6.13 55.52
N ARG A 50 19.09 -5.87 54.46
CA ARG A 50 17.69 -6.27 54.40
C ARG A 50 17.49 -7.73 54.03
N ARG A 51 18.50 -8.39 53.45
CA ARG A 51 18.44 -9.80 53.02
C ARG A 51 18.99 -10.74 54.09
N LEU A 52 20.13 -10.39 54.68
CA LEU A 52 20.86 -11.27 55.59
C LEU A 52 20.00 -11.71 56.80
N GLY A 53 20.00 -13.02 57.07
CA GLY A 53 19.23 -13.66 58.13
C GLY A 53 17.73 -13.80 57.90
N ARG A 54 17.20 -13.27 56.78
CA ARG A 54 15.77 -13.23 56.48
C ARG A 54 15.38 -14.22 55.39
N ARG A 55 14.10 -14.61 55.40
CA ARG A 55 13.52 -15.41 54.32
C ARG A 55 13.18 -14.55 53.09
N PRO A 56 13.05 -15.12 51.88
CA PRO A 56 12.64 -14.39 50.69
C PRO A 56 11.37 -13.54 50.92
N ARG A 57 10.35 -14.09 51.58
CA ARG A 57 9.10 -13.38 51.92
C ARG A 57 9.26 -12.19 52.90
N GLU A 58 10.37 -12.14 53.63
CA GLU A 58 10.67 -11.10 54.64
C GLU A 58 11.59 -10.00 54.10
N SER A 59 12.14 -10.19 52.89
CA SER A 59 13.21 -9.36 52.33
C SER A 59 12.99 -8.94 50.88
N LEU A 60 12.16 -9.64 50.12
CA LEU A 60 11.87 -9.38 48.70
C LEU A 60 10.41 -8.98 48.49
N THR A 61 10.17 -8.23 47.42
CA THR A 61 8.83 -7.84 46.94
C THR A 61 8.43 -8.71 45.74
N GLY A 62 7.14 -9.06 45.61
CA GLY A 62 6.62 -9.92 44.52
C GLY A 62 6.22 -11.33 44.98
N ASP A 63 6.10 -12.28 44.05
CA ASP A 63 5.72 -13.68 44.35
C ASP A 63 6.88 -14.48 44.95
N THR A 64 7.13 -14.22 46.24
CA THR A 64 8.18 -14.86 47.04
C THR A 64 7.87 -16.31 47.41
N GLY A 65 6.60 -16.73 47.28
CA GLY A 65 6.15 -18.09 47.59
C GLY A 65 6.72 -19.12 46.61
N GLU A 66 6.71 -18.79 45.31
CA GLU A 66 7.31 -19.64 44.29
C GLU A 66 8.82 -19.80 44.43
N LEU A 67 9.51 -18.72 44.81
CA LEU A 67 10.96 -18.75 45.03
C LEU A 67 11.32 -19.66 46.20
N GLU A 68 10.61 -19.56 47.32
CA GLU A 68 10.80 -20.46 48.47
C GLU A 68 10.50 -21.93 48.11
N ALA A 69 9.44 -22.17 47.34
CA ALA A 69 9.11 -23.52 46.87
C ALA A 69 10.21 -24.11 45.98
N LEU A 70 10.82 -23.28 45.12
CA LEU A 70 11.93 -23.69 44.27
C LEU A 70 13.19 -24.02 45.09
N VAL A 71 13.57 -23.15 46.03
CA VAL A 71 14.74 -23.37 46.89
C VAL A 71 14.57 -24.66 47.70
N ARG A 72 13.37 -24.92 48.26
CA ARG A 72 13.05 -26.19 48.94
C ARG A 72 13.19 -27.40 48.02
N ARG A 73 12.74 -27.29 46.77
CA ARG A 73 12.84 -28.36 45.77
C ARG A 73 14.29 -28.69 45.44
N VAL A 74 15.14 -27.68 45.27
CA VAL A 74 16.57 -27.86 44.99
C VAL A 74 17.29 -28.47 46.18
N LEU A 75 16.97 -28.04 47.41
CA LEU A 75 17.49 -28.67 48.64
C LEU A 75 17.13 -30.16 48.71
N ALA A 76 15.85 -30.49 48.51
CA ALA A 76 15.33 -31.85 48.64
C ALA A 76 15.83 -32.79 47.54
N THR A 77 15.84 -32.33 46.28
CA THR A 77 16.14 -33.18 45.12
C THR A 77 17.61 -33.17 44.72
N GLY A 78 18.36 -32.12 45.06
CA GLY A 78 19.73 -31.91 44.61
C GLY A 78 19.89 -31.59 43.12
N ARG A 79 18.79 -31.54 42.36
CA ARG A 79 18.81 -31.20 40.94
C ARG A 79 18.97 -29.70 40.78
N CYS A 80 20.01 -29.30 40.06
CA CYS A 80 20.22 -27.91 39.65
C CYS A 80 19.06 -27.46 38.77
N VAL A 81 18.57 -26.24 39.03
CA VAL A 81 17.60 -25.56 38.16
C VAL A 81 18.35 -24.43 37.48
N THR A 82 18.45 -24.48 36.15
CA THR A 82 19.15 -23.48 35.35
C THR A 82 18.20 -22.66 34.51
N GLY A 83 18.59 -21.42 34.20
CA GLY A 83 17.94 -20.64 33.15
C GLY A 83 16.54 -20.11 33.48
N ARG A 84 16.11 -20.10 34.75
CA ARG A 84 14.75 -19.66 35.11
C ARG A 84 14.67 -18.15 35.08
N GLU A 85 13.73 -17.61 34.32
CA GLU A 85 13.57 -16.17 34.17
C GLU A 85 12.75 -15.57 35.32
N TYR A 86 13.22 -14.44 35.85
CA TYR A 86 12.55 -13.65 36.87
C TYR A 86 12.45 -12.20 36.43
N ARG A 87 11.33 -11.56 36.77
CA ARG A 87 11.20 -10.11 36.75
C ARG A 87 11.33 -9.62 38.17
N VAL A 88 12.26 -8.69 38.38
CA VAL A 88 12.32 -7.94 39.63
C VAL A 88 11.64 -6.61 39.36
N PRO A 89 10.50 -6.31 40.01
CA PRO A 89 9.94 -4.96 39.97
C PRO A 89 10.96 -4.04 40.63
N THR A 90 11.67 -3.27 39.83
CA THR A 90 12.57 -2.23 40.31
C THR A 90 11.74 -0.99 40.69
N ALA A 91 12.34 -0.08 41.45
CA ALA A 91 11.68 1.11 42.00
C ALA A 91 10.80 1.83 40.94
N PRO A 92 9.71 2.51 41.36
CA PRO A 92 8.69 3.06 40.46
C PRO A 92 9.20 4.03 39.37
N ASP A 93 10.45 4.47 39.41
CA ASP A 93 11.10 5.34 38.40
C ASP A 93 11.92 4.62 37.32
N SER A 94 12.16 3.30 37.41
CA SER A 94 12.92 2.57 36.38
C SER A 94 11.99 1.76 35.47
N ARG A 95 11.61 2.35 34.34
CA ARG A 95 10.68 1.79 33.33
C ARG A 95 11.24 0.63 32.48
N ARG A 96 12.29 -0.06 32.94
CA ARG A 96 12.75 -1.32 32.32
C ARG A 96 12.41 -2.47 33.26
N ASP A 97 11.45 -3.31 32.86
CA ASP A 97 11.35 -4.69 33.35
C ASP A 97 12.66 -5.39 32.96
N ARG A 98 13.69 -5.33 33.81
CA ARG A 98 14.93 -6.07 33.58
C ARG A 98 14.61 -7.55 33.79
N ALA A 99 14.71 -8.34 32.72
CA ALA A 99 14.59 -9.78 32.78
C ALA A 99 15.92 -10.37 33.24
N PHE A 100 15.88 -11.13 34.33
CA PHE A 100 17.04 -11.82 34.88
C PHE A 100 16.90 -13.31 34.66
N SER A 101 17.99 -13.99 34.33
CA SER A 101 18.04 -15.45 34.38
C SER A 101 18.73 -15.88 35.67
N ALA A 102 18.04 -16.68 36.46
CA ALA A 102 18.57 -17.22 37.70
C ALA A 102 18.74 -18.75 37.63
N SER A 103 19.84 -19.21 38.20
CA SER A 103 20.15 -20.64 38.36
C SER A 103 20.38 -20.96 39.83
N PHE A 104 19.92 -22.12 40.28
CA PHE A 104 19.94 -22.56 41.67
C PHE A 104 20.70 -23.87 41.80
N VAL A 105 21.76 -23.85 42.61
CA VAL A 105 22.68 -24.96 42.81
C VAL A 105 22.73 -25.31 44.29
N ARG A 106 22.55 -26.60 44.64
CA ARG A 106 22.70 -27.08 46.01
C ARG A 106 24.18 -27.12 46.40
N LEU A 107 24.52 -26.46 47.51
CA LEU A 107 25.86 -26.47 48.09
C LEU A 107 25.99 -27.61 49.09
N HIS A 108 27.15 -28.27 49.10
CA HIS A 108 27.53 -29.31 50.05
C HIS A 108 28.95 -29.06 50.56
N ASP A 109 29.25 -29.53 51.77
CA ASP A 109 30.63 -29.60 52.26
C ASP A 109 31.37 -30.81 51.68
N ASP A 110 32.67 -30.91 51.95
CA ASP A 110 33.51 -32.02 51.50
C ASP A 110 33.08 -33.39 52.10
N GLY A 111 32.27 -33.37 53.17
CA GLY A 111 31.64 -34.54 53.79
C GLY A 111 30.27 -34.90 53.21
N GLY A 112 29.75 -34.16 52.23
CA GLY A 112 28.45 -34.39 51.60
C GLY A 112 27.25 -33.84 52.37
N HIS A 113 27.43 -33.10 53.46
CA HIS A 113 26.34 -32.43 54.17
C HIS A 113 25.83 -31.23 53.38
N ILE A 114 24.52 -31.04 53.35
CA ILE A 114 23.88 -29.95 52.62
C ILE A 114 24.09 -28.64 53.38
N LEU A 115 24.81 -27.70 52.78
CA LEU A 115 25.05 -26.36 53.33
C LEU A 115 23.93 -25.38 52.99
N GLY A 116 23.29 -25.53 51.83
CA GLY A 116 22.29 -24.60 51.35
C GLY A 116 22.08 -24.60 49.85
N VAL A 117 21.55 -23.50 49.31
CA VAL A 117 21.40 -23.25 47.87
C VAL A 117 22.05 -21.94 47.50
N CYS A 118 22.92 -21.97 46.50
CA CYS A 118 23.43 -20.79 45.82
C CYS A 118 22.51 -20.44 44.64
N MET A 119 22.07 -19.19 44.57
CA MET A 119 21.51 -18.62 43.35
C MET A 119 22.54 -17.75 42.65
N LEU A 120 22.60 -17.95 41.34
CA LEU A 120 23.33 -17.12 40.41
C LEU A 120 22.32 -16.37 39.55
N MET A 121 22.47 -15.06 39.44
CA MET A 121 21.61 -14.17 38.67
C MET A 121 22.44 -13.42 37.63
N LEU A 122 22.03 -13.51 36.37
CA LEU A 122 22.61 -12.82 35.24
C LEU A 122 21.56 -11.92 34.58
N VAL A 123 21.95 -10.72 34.15
CA VAL A 123 21.12 -9.86 33.31
C VAL A 123 21.04 -10.48 31.93
N VAL A 124 19.83 -10.72 31.41
CA VAL A 124 19.65 -11.20 30.03
C VAL A 124 19.25 -10.01 29.16
N THR A 125 20.23 -9.38 28.51
CA THR A 125 19.96 -8.23 27.63
C THR A 125 19.62 -8.61 26.19
N ASP A 126 20.01 -9.80 25.71
CA ASP A 126 20.06 -10.03 24.25
C ASP A 126 19.18 -11.14 23.68
N ARG A 127 18.74 -12.13 24.48
CA ARG A 127 18.04 -13.32 23.91
C ARG A 127 16.56 -13.10 23.58
N ARG A 128 15.89 -12.16 24.25
CA ARG A 128 14.48 -11.81 23.97
C ARG A 128 14.34 -10.89 22.76
N TRP A 129 15.26 -9.94 22.59
CA TRP A 129 15.23 -8.97 21.49
C TRP A 129 15.29 -9.60 20.09
N ALA A 130 16.01 -10.70 19.89
CA ALA A 130 15.99 -11.38 18.59
C ALA A 130 14.63 -12.02 18.27
N GLY A 131 13.95 -12.59 19.29
CA GLY A 131 12.61 -13.18 19.15
C GLY A 131 11.53 -12.12 18.96
N ASP A 132 11.57 -11.06 19.78
CA ASP A 132 10.63 -9.93 19.71
C ASP A 132 10.82 -9.13 18.41
N ARG A 133 12.07 -8.94 17.95
CA ARG A 133 12.40 -8.30 16.66
C ARG A 133 11.84 -9.09 15.48
N LEU A 134 12.00 -10.41 15.46
CA LEU A 134 11.47 -11.24 14.38
C LEU A 134 9.94 -11.21 14.35
N ALA A 135 9.30 -11.23 15.52
CA ALA A 135 7.84 -11.12 15.63
C ALA A 135 7.34 -9.77 15.10
N VAL A 136 7.96 -8.67 15.49
CA VAL A 136 7.64 -7.32 15.01
C VAL A 136 7.81 -7.19 13.50
N VAL A 137 8.94 -7.68 12.96
CA VAL A 137 9.19 -7.63 11.51
C VAL A 137 8.21 -8.52 10.75
N SER A 138 7.82 -9.65 11.31
CA SER A 138 6.79 -10.54 10.76
C SER A 138 5.42 -9.85 10.72
N GLU A 139 5.01 -9.20 11.82
CA GLU A 139 3.75 -8.45 11.90
C GLU A 139 3.72 -7.25 10.95
N ALA A 140 4.83 -6.53 10.80
CA ALA A 140 4.95 -5.46 9.81
C ALA A 140 4.63 -5.97 8.39
N GLY A 141 4.97 -7.23 8.12
CA GLY A 141 4.67 -7.89 6.85
C GLY A 141 3.23 -8.12 6.51
N THR A 142 2.36 -8.20 7.51
CA THR A 142 0.92 -8.37 7.30
C THR A 142 0.17 -7.05 7.36
N ARG A 143 0.79 -5.99 7.92
CA ARG A 143 0.16 -4.69 8.15
C ARG A 143 0.66 -3.56 7.25
N VAL A 144 1.83 -3.70 6.63
CA VAL A 144 2.43 -2.69 5.76
C VAL A 144 2.55 -3.21 4.33
N GLY A 145 2.02 -2.43 3.38
CA GLY A 145 1.90 -2.84 1.99
C GLY A 145 0.69 -3.74 1.78
N THR A 146 -0.40 -3.50 2.49
CA THR A 146 -1.65 -4.29 2.33
C THR A 146 -2.37 -3.98 1.02
N THR A 147 -1.96 -2.91 0.35
CA THR A 147 -2.50 -2.44 -0.93
C THR A 147 -1.38 -2.10 -1.91
N LEU A 148 -1.72 -1.96 -3.18
CA LEU A 148 -0.81 -1.45 -4.22
C LEU A 148 -0.86 0.08 -4.36
N ASP A 149 -1.24 0.79 -3.29
CA ASP A 149 -1.25 2.25 -3.22
C ASP A 149 -0.02 2.75 -2.44
N VAL A 150 0.75 3.64 -3.09
CA VAL A 150 1.99 4.21 -2.54
C VAL A 150 1.74 5.06 -1.29
N MET A 151 0.70 5.90 -1.30
CA MET A 151 0.38 6.79 -0.18
C MET A 151 -0.13 5.98 1.02
N ARG A 152 -1.00 5.00 0.76
CA ARG A 152 -1.52 4.10 1.79
C ARG A 152 -0.40 3.27 2.41
N THR A 153 0.49 2.69 1.61
CA THR A 153 1.64 1.92 2.12
C THR A 153 2.57 2.79 2.97
N ALA A 154 2.82 4.03 2.57
CA ALA A 154 3.62 4.97 3.37
C ALA A 154 2.95 5.34 4.69
N GLN A 155 1.62 5.52 4.68
CA GLN A 155 0.83 5.76 5.89
C GLN A 155 0.82 4.53 6.82
N GLU A 156 0.66 3.32 6.29
CA GLU A 156 0.73 2.07 7.06
C GLU A 156 2.08 1.90 7.76
N LEU A 157 3.20 2.27 7.11
CA LEU A 157 4.51 2.28 7.74
C LEU A 157 4.56 3.26 8.94
N ALA A 158 4.03 4.48 8.76
CA ALA A 158 4.00 5.46 9.84
C ALA A 158 3.13 4.96 11.01
N ASP A 159 1.93 4.45 10.73
CA ASP A 159 0.98 3.96 11.74
C ASP A 159 1.50 2.71 12.46
N PHE A 160 2.22 1.82 11.76
CA PHE A 160 2.80 0.63 12.38
C PHE A 160 3.94 0.98 13.36
N THR A 161 4.70 2.02 13.04
CA THR A 161 5.91 2.38 13.81
C THR A 161 5.64 3.27 15.01
N VAL A 162 4.42 3.83 15.14
CA VAL A 162 3.97 4.62 16.29
C VAL A 162 2.90 3.86 17.08
N PRO A 163 3.02 3.67 18.40
CA PRO A 163 4.11 4.13 19.28
C PRO A 163 5.30 3.16 19.37
N LEU A 164 5.37 2.14 18.50
CA LEU A 164 6.27 1.00 18.63
C LEU A 164 7.76 1.37 18.73
N ILE A 165 8.22 2.29 17.89
CA ILE A 165 9.62 2.73 17.81
C ILE A 165 9.76 4.19 18.24
N ALA A 166 8.84 5.03 17.78
CA ALA A 166 8.90 6.48 17.87
C ALA A 166 7.58 7.08 18.32
N ASP A 167 7.64 8.31 18.84
CA ASP A 167 6.45 9.06 19.25
C ASP A 167 5.82 9.80 18.06
N TYR A 168 6.64 10.13 17.06
CA TYR A 168 6.22 10.79 15.82
C TYR A 168 7.05 10.26 14.64
N VAL A 169 6.37 9.89 13.55
CA VAL A 169 6.99 9.37 12.33
C VAL A 169 6.44 10.11 11.13
N THR A 170 7.33 10.39 10.17
CA THR A 170 6.96 10.90 8.84
C THR A 170 7.65 10.11 7.76
N VAL A 171 6.94 9.94 6.64
CA VAL A 171 7.44 9.27 5.44
C VAL A 171 7.29 10.27 4.30
N ASP A 172 8.43 10.70 3.74
CA ASP A 172 8.48 11.68 2.65
C ASP A 172 9.04 11.01 1.40
N LEU A 173 8.23 10.93 0.35
CA LEU A 173 8.58 10.27 -0.91
C LEU A 173 8.88 11.31 -1.98
N THR A 174 9.75 10.95 -2.92
CA THR A 174 9.99 11.79 -4.11
C THR A 174 8.74 11.88 -4.98
N GLU A 175 8.53 13.02 -5.64
CA GLU A 175 7.36 13.24 -6.52
C GLU A 175 7.27 12.18 -7.64
N ALA A 176 8.41 11.69 -8.14
CA ALA A 176 8.49 10.63 -9.14
C ALA A 176 7.88 9.31 -8.66
N VAL A 177 8.03 8.96 -7.38
CA VAL A 177 7.49 7.70 -6.83
C VAL A 177 5.96 7.71 -6.81
N ARG A 178 5.32 8.85 -6.58
CA ARG A 178 3.86 8.99 -6.65
C ARG A 178 3.33 8.84 -8.07
N LEU A 179 4.07 9.32 -9.06
CA LEU A 179 3.67 9.30 -10.46
C LEU A 179 4.02 7.98 -11.18
N GLY A 180 4.70 7.05 -10.49
CA GLY A 180 5.28 5.86 -11.13
C GLY A 180 6.48 6.18 -12.02
N GLU A 181 7.04 7.39 -11.97
CA GLU A 181 8.16 7.82 -12.80
C GLU A 181 9.50 7.23 -12.31
N GLU A 182 10.55 7.38 -13.14
CA GLU A 182 11.89 6.89 -12.80
C GLU A 182 12.52 7.71 -11.67
N PRO A 183 12.98 7.09 -10.57
CA PRO A 183 13.51 7.83 -9.44
C PRO A 183 14.97 8.25 -9.67
N LEU A 184 15.47 9.04 -8.72
CA LEU A 184 16.68 9.87 -8.82
C LEU A 184 17.94 9.16 -9.35
N ASP A 185 18.13 7.87 -9.05
CA ASP A 185 19.36 7.17 -9.40
C ASP A 185 19.54 6.87 -10.90
N ARG A 186 18.45 6.84 -11.69
CA ARG A 186 18.53 6.67 -13.16
C ARG A 186 18.70 7.97 -13.94
N LEU A 187 18.35 9.11 -13.35
CA LEU A 187 18.48 10.44 -13.98
C LEU A 187 19.90 11.01 -13.88
N GLY A 188 20.84 10.22 -13.33
CA GLY A 188 22.21 10.63 -13.07
C GLY A 188 22.29 11.71 -11.99
N ARG A 189 23.49 11.91 -11.46
CA ARG A 189 23.83 13.14 -10.73
C ARG A 189 23.79 14.33 -11.71
N SER A 190 22.64 14.75 -12.20
CA SER A 190 22.58 15.81 -13.19
C SER A 190 21.47 16.83 -12.93
N GLN A 191 21.89 18.11 -12.95
CA GLN A 191 21.09 19.34 -13.07
C GLN A 191 20.65 20.10 -11.82
N GLY A 192 21.32 19.99 -10.67
CA GLY A 192 21.27 21.04 -9.62
C GLY A 192 19.89 21.43 -9.08
N ARG A 193 18.85 20.61 -9.30
CA ARG A 193 17.50 20.80 -8.78
C ARG A 193 17.28 19.82 -7.64
N VAL A 194 17.06 20.35 -6.44
CA VAL A 194 16.67 19.57 -5.27
C VAL A 194 15.40 18.78 -5.60
N PRO A 195 15.35 17.45 -5.33
CA PRO A 195 14.16 16.66 -5.59
C PRO A 195 12.97 17.22 -4.80
N LYS A 196 11.80 17.29 -5.43
CA LYS A 196 10.57 17.64 -4.71
C LYS A 196 10.11 16.42 -3.92
N PHE A 197 10.06 16.55 -2.60
CA PHE A 197 9.51 15.55 -1.70
C PHE A 197 8.08 15.90 -1.34
N ARG A 198 7.24 14.88 -1.15
CA ARG A 198 5.88 15.03 -0.64
C ARG A 198 5.67 14.14 0.55
N ARG A 199 4.92 14.64 1.53
CA ARG A 199 4.52 13.86 2.70
C ARG A 199 3.60 12.73 2.26
N ALA A 200 4.05 11.49 2.37
CA ALA A 200 3.28 10.32 1.97
C ALA A 200 2.59 9.64 3.17
N GLY A 201 3.21 9.69 4.35
CA GLY A 201 2.63 9.17 5.58
C GLY A 201 3.07 9.95 6.80
N ARG A 202 2.21 9.98 7.84
CA ARG A 202 2.54 10.56 9.15
C ARG A 202 1.75 9.88 10.26
N ALA A 203 2.39 9.67 11.40
CA ALA A 203 1.73 9.16 12.59
C ALA A 203 2.32 9.83 13.84
N SER A 204 1.50 10.05 14.85
CA SER A 204 1.92 10.64 16.13
C SER A 204 1.12 10.02 17.26
N VAL A 205 1.74 9.92 18.44
CA VAL A 205 1.03 9.64 19.69
C VAL A 205 0.07 10.77 20.09
N HIS A 206 0.25 11.97 19.53
CA HIS A 206 -0.66 13.09 19.69
C HIS A 206 -1.69 13.14 18.55
N ALA A 207 -2.97 13.22 18.92
CA ALA A 207 -4.07 13.26 17.98
C ALA A 207 -3.93 14.42 16.97
N GLY A 208 -4.10 14.11 15.68
CA GLY A 208 -3.99 15.10 14.59
C GLY A 208 -2.56 15.40 14.12
N SER A 209 -1.53 14.78 14.74
CA SER A 209 -0.11 14.99 14.41
C SER A 209 0.31 16.48 14.37
N PRO A 210 0.08 17.24 15.47
CA PRO A 210 0.34 18.68 15.53
C PRO A 210 1.82 19.06 15.36
N GLU A 211 2.73 18.09 15.43
CA GLU A 211 4.15 18.21 15.09
C GLU A 211 4.41 18.45 13.61
N SER A 212 3.50 17.98 12.74
CA SER A 212 3.69 18.02 11.29
C SER A 212 3.36 19.40 10.73
N LEU A 213 4.35 20.01 10.07
CA LEU A 213 4.14 21.25 9.30
C LEU A 213 3.34 21.01 8.01
N TRP A 214 3.35 19.79 7.50
CA TRP A 214 2.73 19.42 6.22
C TRP A 214 1.66 18.34 6.41
N LEU A 215 0.59 18.44 5.63
CA LEU A 215 -0.42 17.39 5.44
C LEU A 215 0.07 16.35 4.43
N ASN A 216 -0.54 15.15 4.46
CA ASN A 216 -0.27 14.14 3.42
C ASN A 216 -0.60 14.71 2.04
N GLY A 217 0.32 14.54 1.08
CA GLY A 217 0.26 15.07 -0.27
C GLY A 217 0.95 16.43 -0.46
N GLU A 218 1.22 17.19 0.59
CA GLU A 218 1.88 18.49 0.48
C GLU A 218 3.38 18.38 0.18
N VAL A 219 3.93 19.40 -0.47
CA VAL A 219 5.36 19.49 -0.79
C VAL A 219 6.15 19.82 0.46
N VAL A 220 7.11 18.97 0.80
CA VAL A 220 8.00 19.12 1.94
C VAL A 220 9.23 19.92 1.53
N TYR A 221 9.48 21.02 2.24
CA TYR A 221 10.72 21.77 2.09
C TYR A 221 11.84 21.06 2.85
N VAL A 222 12.97 20.85 2.18
CA VAL A 222 14.16 20.20 2.75
C VAL A 222 15.36 21.12 2.53
N PRO A 223 15.92 21.75 3.58
CA PRO A 223 17.10 22.61 3.44
C PRO A 223 18.32 21.83 2.93
N GLU A 224 19.15 22.44 2.07
CA GLU A 224 20.32 21.80 1.46
C GLU A 224 21.36 21.33 2.48
N THR A 225 21.50 22.08 3.58
CA THR A 225 22.43 21.82 4.69
C THR A 225 21.87 20.86 5.74
N SER A 226 20.62 20.40 5.57
CA SER A 226 19.93 19.58 6.58
C SER A 226 20.41 18.12 6.61
N PRO A 227 20.28 17.44 7.77
CA PRO A 227 20.59 16.02 7.88
C PRO A 227 19.71 15.14 6.98
N PHE A 228 18.53 15.62 6.57
CA PHE A 228 17.69 14.94 5.57
C PHE A 228 18.40 14.86 4.22
N MET A 229 18.96 15.97 3.73
CA MET A 229 19.72 15.99 2.47
C MET A 229 21.00 15.16 2.56
N GLN A 230 21.64 15.10 3.73
CA GLN A 230 22.77 14.19 3.95
C GLN A 230 22.35 12.71 3.80
N VAL A 231 21.24 12.30 4.38
CA VAL A 231 20.72 10.92 4.24
C VAL A 231 20.33 10.62 2.80
N LEU A 232 19.62 11.54 2.14
CA LEU A 232 19.20 11.40 0.74
C LEU A 232 20.39 11.30 -0.22
N SER A 233 21.45 12.08 -0.01
CA SER A 233 22.63 12.09 -0.88
C SER A 233 23.61 10.94 -0.62
N SER A 234 23.76 10.54 0.65
CA SER A 234 24.67 9.44 1.03
C SER A 234 24.04 8.06 0.91
N GLY A 235 22.71 8.00 0.94
CA GLY A 235 21.93 6.78 1.05
C GLY A 235 22.15 6.03 2.38
N ARG A 236 22.69 6.69 3.40
CA ARG A 236 23.02 6.09 4.70
C ARG A 236 22.10 6.61 5.81
N PRO A 237 21.64 5.75 6.73
CA PRO A 237 20.97 6.12 7.97
C PRO A 237 21.75 7.15 8.79
N LEU A 238 21.02 8.06 9.44
CA LEU A 238 21.57 9.03 10.39
C LEU A 238 20.82 8.92 11.72
N LEU A 239 21.55 8.63 12.79
CA LEU A 239 21.06 8.61 14.15
C LEU A 239 21.59 9.85 14.88
N HIS A 240 20.68 10.64 15.44
CA HIS A 240 20.97 11.82 16.25
C HIS A 240 20.38 11.64 17.66
N PRO A 241 21.14 11.04 18.60
CA PRO A 241 20.60 10.67 19.91
C PRO A 241 20.17 11.87 20.76
N VAL A 242 20.81 13.03 20.59
CA VAL A 242 20.50 14.24 21.36
C VAL A 242 20.36 15.40 20.39
N LEU A 243 19.13 15.79 20.07
CA LEU A 243 18.78 16.94 19.24
C LEU A 243 18.65 18.18 20.13
N ASP A 244 19.61 19.11 20.03
CA ASP A 244 19.52 20.43 20.67
C ASP A 244 19.32 21.50 19.60
N PRO A 245 18.11 22.09 19.49
CA PRO A 245 17.79 23.07 18.45
C PRO A 245 18.69 24.31 18.44
N SER A 246 19.36 24.60 19.54
CA SER A 246 20.24 25.76 19.69
C SER A 246 21.61 25.55 19.04
N HIS A 247 21.99 24.30 18.79
CA HIS A 247 23.28 23.91 18.23
C HIS A 247 23.17 23.37 16.78
N GLU A 248 21.98 23.34 16.22
CA GLU A 248 21.70 22.86 14.85
C GLU A 248 21.71 24.00 13.83
N ALA A 249 22.83 24.21 13.13
CA ALA A 249 22.96 25.30 12.16
C ALA A 249 21.91 25.27 11.03
N TRP A 250 21.51 24.06 10.58
CA TRP A 250 20.53 23.90 9.50
C TRP A 250 19.10 24.32 9.90
N LEU A 251 18.80 24.44 11.20
CA LEU A 251 17.50 24.95 11.67
C LEU A 251 17.36 26.46 11.49
N ALA A 252 18.47 27.20 11.27
CA ALA A 252 18.40 28.61 10.91
C ALA A 252 17.69 28.83 9.55
N ASP A 253 17.83 27.85 8.64
CA ASP A 253 17.23 27.86 7.30
C ASP A 253 15.77 27.34 7.30
N ASP A 254 15.27 26.82 8.43
CA ASP A 254 13.88 26.33 8.62
C ASP A 254 13.30 26.72 9.99
N PRO A 255 12.97 28.01 10.22
CA PRO A 255 12.47 28.50 11.51
C PRO A 255 11.15 27.85 11.96
N ALA A 256 10.29 27.46 11.00
CA ALA A 256 9.01 26.81 11.29
C ALA A 256 9.23 25.42 11.91
N ARG A 257 10.17 24.64 11.37
CA ARG A 257 10.53 23.34 11.94
C ARG A 257 11.21 23.49 13.29
N ALA A 258 12.10 24.47 13.42
CA ALA A 258 12.75 24.78 14.70
C ALA A 258 11.72 25.11 15.80
N ALA A 259 10.64 25.83 15.46
CA ALA A 259 9.54 26.11 16.38
C ALA A 259 8.82 24.83 16.82
N LYS A 260 8.49 23.93 15.89
CA LYS A 260 7.85 22.64 16.21
C LYS A 260 8.72 21.72 17.06
N ILE A 261 10.02 21.64 16.76
CA ILE A 261 10.97 20.85 17.55
C ILE A 261 10.99 21.33 19.01
N ARG A 262 11.01 22.65 19.24
CA ARG A 262 10.95 23.23 20.59
C ARG A 262 9.59 23.05 21.27
N GLU A 263 8.50 23.30 20.53
CA GLU A 263 7.11 23.21 21.04
C GLU A 263 6.79 21.81 21.59
N PHE A 264 7.22 20.76 20.87
CA PHE A 264 6.93 19.37 21.21
C PHE A 264 8.07 18.63 21.91
N GLY A 265 9.16 19.33 22.26
CA GLY A 265 10.30 18.75 22.97
C GLY A 265 10.93 17.57 22.22
N MET A 266 11.06 17.68 20.89
CA MET A 266 11.72 16.65 20.08
C MET A 266 13.19 16.60 20.43
N HIS A 267 13.64 15.50 21.01
CA HIS A 267 14.99 15.41 21.63
C HIS A 267 15.88 14.33 21.03
N SER A 268 15.33 13.42 20.22
CA SER A 268 16.09 12.36 19.55
C SER A 268 15.50 12.06 18.19
N LEU A 269 16.36 11.95 17.18
CA LEU A 269 15.99 11.89 15.78
C LEU A 269 16.70 10.71 15.09
N LEU A 270 15.96 9.93 14.32
CA LEU A 270 16.49 8.88 13.46
C LEU A 270 15.95 9.09 12.04
N ILE A 271 16.84 9.21 11.07
CA ILE A 271 16.52 9.47 9.68
C ILE A 271 17.01 8.29 8.84
N LEU A 272 16.08 7.62 8.16
CA LEU A 272 16.35 6.42 7.38
C LEU A 272 16.00 6.66 5.91
N PRO A 273 16.90 6.34 4.98
CA PRO A 273 16.56 6.42 3.58
C PRO A 273 15.71 5.22 3.17
N ILE A 274 14.71 5.45 2.31
CA ILE A 274 13.81 4.42 1.82
C ILE A 274 14.36 3.96 0.47
N HIS A 275 15.09 2.84 0.46
CA HIS A 275 15.66 2.26 -0.75
C HIS A 275 15.05 0.91 -1.07
N ALA A 276 14.77 0.68 -2.35
CA ALA A 276 14.38 -0.63 -2.85
C ALA A 276 15.09 -0.91 -4.17
N ARG A 277 15.69 -2.10 -4.30
CA ARG A 277 16.35 -2.58 -5.53
C ARG A 277 17.35 -1.56 -6.13
N GLY A 278 18.11 -0.87 -5.27
CA GLY A 278 19.13 0.11 -5.68
C GLY A 278 18.57 1.47 -6.10
N VAL A 279 17.33 1.79 -5.72
CA VAL A 279 16.65 3.04 -6.05
C VAL A 279 16.18 3.75 -4.79
N LEU A 280 16.57 5.01 -4.60
CA LEU A 280 16.08 5.87 -3.52
C LEU A 280 14.66 6.35 -3.81
N LEU A 281 13.71 5.95 -2.95
CA LEU A 281 12.30 6.33 -3.04
C LEU A 281 11.98 7.58 -2.21
N GLY A 282 12.68 7.78 -1.09
CA GLY A 282 12.39 8.84 -0.14
C GLY A 282 13.14 8.70 1.18
N VAL A 283 12.59 9.30 2.25
CA VAL A 283 13.15 9.27 3.61
C VAL A 283 12.04 9.04 4.64
N ALA A 284 12.33 8.21 5.65
CA ALA A 284 11.52 8.03 6.83
C ALA A 284 12.20 8.69 8.03
N VAL A 285 11.47 9.50 8.78
CA VAL A 285 11.97 10.27 9.90
C VAL A 285 11.22 9.86 11.16
N PHE A 286 11.97 9.43 12.17
CA PHE A 286 11.49 8.97 13.46
C PHE A 286 11.94 9.94 14.54
N VAL A 287 11.02 10.32 15.42
CA VAL A 287 11.26 11.32 16.46
C VAL A 287 10.75 10.81 17.80
N ARG A 288 11.54 11.02 18.86
CA ARG A 288 11.09 10.85 20.25
C ARG A 288 10.84 12.22 20.89
N THR A 289 9.73 12.29 21.61
CA THR A 289 9.24 13.46 22.35
C THR A 289 8.94 13.04 23.79
N SER A 290 7.84 12.31 24.01
CA SER A 290 7.36 11.86 25.31
C SER A 290 8.19 10.70 25.88
N ASN A 291 8.80 9.88 25.03
CA ASN A 291 9.74 8.86 25.47
C ASN A 291 11.07 9.51 25.86
N PRO A 292 11.51 9.47 27.12
CA PRO A 292 12.72 10.15 27.56
C PRO A 292 14.02 9.46 27.12
N THR A 293 13.95 8.24 26.55
CA THR A 293 15.14 7.48 26.14
C THR A 293 15.53 7.86 24.70
N PRO A 294 16.74 8.37 24.45
CA PRO A 294 17.27 8.55 23.09
C PRO A 294 17.22 7.27 22.25
N PHE A 295 17.16 7.42 20.93
CA PHE A 295 17.36 6.30 20.02
C PHE A 295 18.78 5.74 20.17
N ASP A 296 18.89 4.40 20.15
CA ASP A 296 20.18 3.70 20.11
C ASP A 296 20.37 2.91 18.80
N ASP A 297 21.50 2.22 18.67
CA ASP A 297 21.81 1.43 17.48
C ASP A 297 20.84 0.28 17.24
N ASN A 298 20.19 -0.25 18.28
CA ASN A 298 19.25 -1.34 18.12
C ASN A 298 17.89 -0.85 17.64
N ASP A 299 17.45 0.32 18.14
CA ASP A 299 16.32 1.05 17.57
C ASP A 299 16.55 1.32 16.08
N ARG A 300 17.77 1.80 15.73
CA ARG A 300 18.17 2.03 14.33
C ARG A 300 18.07 0.75 13.50
N LEU A 301 18.64 -0.36 13.95
CA LEU A 301 18.63 -1.62 13.21
C LEU A 301 17.21 -2.19 13.03
N LEU A 302 16.33 -2.02 14.01
CA LEU A 302 14.93 -2.44 13.89
C LEU A 302 14.17 -1.55 12.89
N ALA A 303 14.31 -0.23 13.01
CA ALA A 303 13.66 0.71 12.12
C ALA A 303 14.16 0.55 10.67
N GLU A 304 15.46 0.28 10.46
CA GLU A 304 16.03 -0.03 9.14
C GLU A 304 15.37 -1.26 8.51
N GLU A 305 15.14 -2.32 9.27
CA GLU A 305 14.48 -3.54 8.78
C GLU A 305 13.02 -3.27 8.37
N LEU A 306 12.28 -2.50 9.19
CA LEU A 306 10.90 -2.12 8.88
C LEU A 306 10.82 -1.21 7.65
N VAL A 307 11.71 -0.23 7.55
CA VAL A 307 11.79 0.67 6.39
C VAL A 307 12.20 -0.10 5.14
N ALA A 308 13.15 -1.03 5.22
CA ALA A 308 13.55 -1.86 4.08
C ALA A 308 12.40 -2.72 3.57
N ARG A 309 11.61 -3.30 4.47
CA ARG A 309 10.42 -4.08 4.10
C ARG A 309 9.34 -3.22 3.45
N ALA A 310 9.03 -2.07 4.05
CA ALA A 310 8.08 -1.13 3.48
C ALA A 310 8.55 -0.55 2.14
N ALA A 311 9.86 -0.34 1.97
CA ALA A 311 10.44 0.12 0.71
C ALA A 311 10.16 -0.86 -0.44
N LEU A 312 10.19 -2.18 -0.20
CA LEU A 312 9.82 -3.19 -1.20
C LEU A 312 8.34 -3.08 -1.59
N SER A 313 7.44 -2.93 -0.62
CA SER A 313 6.01 -2.72 -0.89
C SER A 313 5.76 -1.42 -1.65
N LEU A 314 6.46 -0.33 -1.28
CA LEU A 314 6.41 0.95 -1.98
C LEU A 314 6.94 0.85 -3.43
N ASP A 315 8.03 0.12 -3.68
CA ASP A 315 8.53 -0.09 -5.04
C ASP A 315 7.56 -0.94 -5.88
N ASN A 316 6.94 -1.95 -5.28
CA ASN A 316 5.93 -2.76 -5.98
C ASN A 316 4.70 -1.92 -6.33
N ALA A 317 4.16 -1.14 -5.39
CA ALA A 317 3.06 -0.20 -5.64
C ALA A 317 3.42 0.80 -6.75
N ARG A 318 4.62 1.41 -6.69
CA ARG A 318 5.12 2.33 -7.72
C ARG A 318 5.21 1.69 -9.11
N ARG A 319 5.77 0.49 -9.21
CA ARG A 319 5.89 -0.24 -10.48
C ARG A 319 4.53 -0.56 -11.06
N TYR A 320 3.63 -1.06 -10.22
CA TYR A 320 2.25 -1.31 -10.61
C TYR A 320 1.58 -0.04 -11.15
N THR A 321 1.67 1.09 -10.43
CA THR A 321 1.14 2.37 -10.91
C THR A 321 1.77 2.80 -12.25
N ARG A 322 3.08 2.59 -12.44
CA ARG A 322 3.76 2.93 -13.70
C ARG A 322 3.27 2.08 -14.87
N GLU A 323 3.25 0.77 -14.68
CA GLU A 323 2.82 -0.19 -15.70
C GLU A 323 1.36 0.06 -16.08
N HIS A 324 0.50 0.26 -15.08
CA HIS A 324 -0.90 0.61 -15.26
C HIS A 324 -1.07 1.93 -16.03
N ASN A 325 -0.40 3.02 -15.61
CA ASN A 325 -0.47 4.32 -16.30
C ASN A 325 0.03 4.23 -17.76
N THR A 326 1.05 3.40 -18.01
CA THR A 326 1.58 3.18 -19.37
C THR A 326 0.56 2.45 -20.24
N ALA A 327 -0.07 1.41 -19.70
CA ALA A 327 -1.07 0.63 -20.40
C ALA A 327 -2.34 1.47 -20.69
N LEU A 328 -2.81 2.26 -19.73
CA LEU A 328 -3.91 3.22 -19.91
C LEU A 328 -3.58 4.31 -20.94
N ALA A 329 -2.33 4.81 -20.96
CA ALA A 329 -1.88 5.77 -21.96
C ALA A 329 -1.85 5.15 -23.38
N LEU A 330 -1.44 3.89 -23.50
CA LEU A 330 -1.48 3.15 -24.76
C LEU A 330 -2.92 2.99 -25.25
N GLN A 331 -3.83 2.53 -24.41
CA GLN A 331 -5.25 2.38 -24.75
C GLN A 331 -5.88 3.70 -25.19
N ARG A 332 -5.67 4.79 -24.44
CA ARG A 332 -6.13 6.14 -24.82
C ARG A 332 -5.56 6.61 -26.16
N SER A 333 -4.39 6.10 -26.56
CA SER A 333 -3.81 6.41 -27.87
C SER A 333 -4.46 5.66 -29.02
N LEU A 334 -5.12 4.53 -28.75
CA LEU A 334 -5.89 3.73 -29.71
C LEU A 334 -7.29 4.34 -29.96
N LEU A 335 -7.86 5.03 -28.98
CA LEU A 335 -9.14 5.72 -29.10
C LEU A 335 -9.04 7.03 -29.90
N PRO A 336 -10.12 7.46 -30.59
CA PRO A 336 -10.15 8.74 -31.28
C PRO A 336 -9.96 9.92 -30.30
N ARG A 337 -8.95 10.78 -30.55
CA ARG A 337 -8.69 11.97 -29.70
C ARG A 337 -9.79 13.01 -29.77
N ARG A 338 -10.49 13.09 -30.91
CA ARG A 338 -11.61 14.00 -31.17
C ARG A 338 -12.58 13.30 -32.11
N VAL A 339 -13.86 13.45 -31.83
CA VAL A 339 -14.95 13.05 -32.72
C VAL A 339 -15.49 14.27 -33.46
N HIS A 340 -15.78 14.10 -34.74
CA HIS A 340 -16.27 15.18 -35.59
C HIS A 340 -17.45 14.68 -36.41
N GLY A 341 -18.63 15.26 -36.19
CA GLY A 341 -19.87 14.91 -36.88
C GLY A 341 -20.07 15.64 -38.23
N GLY A 342 -19.09 16.46 -38.62
CA GLY A 342 -19.14 17.26 -39.84
C GLY A 342 -20.34 18.22 -39.86
N THR A 343 -21.02 18.32 -41.00
CA THR A 343 -22.23 19.12 -41.18
C THR A 343 -23.52 18.33 -40.97
N ALA A 344 -23.43 17.02 -40.74
CA ALA A 344 -24.60 16.15 -40.65
C ALA A 344 -25.05 15.93 -39.20
N MET A 345 -24.12 15.85 -38.25
CA MET A 345 -24.44 15.64 -36.84
C MET A 345 -23.54 16.47 -35.90
N GLU A 346 -24.09 16.88 -34.76
CA GLU A 346 -23.32 17.23 -33.57
C GLU A 346 -22.99 15.93 -32.82
N VAL A 347 -21.73 15.74 -32.40
CA VAL A 347 -21.31 14.50 -31.71
C VAL A 347 -20.49 14.83 -30.46
N ALA A 348 -20.66 14.00 -29.42
CA ALA A 348 -19.83 14.03 -28.21
C ALA A 348 -19.57 12.60 -27.74
N ALA A 349 -18.37 12.34 -27.23
CA ALA A 349 -18.00 11.03 -26.71
C ALA A 349 -17.46 11.16 -25.27
N ARG A 350 -17.77 10.16 -24.45
CA ARG A 350 -17.23 9.98 -23.10
C ARG A 350 -16.71 8.57 -22.97
N TYR A 351 -15.51 8.47 -22.42
CA TYR A 351 -14.89 7.21 -22.05
C TYR A 351 -14.41 7.32 -20.61
N LEU A 352 -14.85 6.40 -19.76
CA LEU A 352 -14.51 6.31 -18.36
C LEU A 352 -13.97 4.89 -18.09
N PRO A 353 -12.67 4.75 -17.78
CA PRO A 353 -12.09 3.44 -17.51
C PRO A 353 -12.59 2.86 -16.17
N ALA A 354 -12.60 1.52 -16.07
CA ALA A 354 -12.89 0.75 -14.85
C ALA A 354 -11.88 1.02 -13.71
N ASP A 355 -12.19 0.55 -12.49
CA ASP A 355 -11.32 0.67 -11.32
C ASP A 355 -9.94 0.00 -11.53
N ALA A 356 -8.95 0.48 -10.77
CA ALA A 356 -7.53 0.19 -10.92
C ALA A 356 -7.17 -1.30 -10.89
N GLU A 357 -7.98 -2.15 -10.24
CA GLU A 357 -7.70 -3.59 -10.10
C GLU A 357 -7.85 -4.37 -11.43
N GLU A 358 -8.69 -3.91 -12.35
CA GLU A 358 -9.00 -4.64 -13.61
C GLU A 358 -8.09 -4.24 -14.78
N GLY A 359 -7.35 -3.14 -14.68
CA GLY A 359 -6.31 -2.78 -15.64
C GLY A 359 -6.81 -1.88 -16.78
N VAL A 360 -6.78 -2.37 -18.01
CA VAL A 360 -7.08 -1.59 -19.24
C VAL A 360 -8.24 -2.28 -19.94
N GLY A 361 -9.36 -1.61 -20.20
CA GLY A 361 -10.52 -2.34 -20.75
C GLY A 361 -10.60 -2.43 -22.28
N GLY A 362 -11.65 -3.12 -22.72
CA GLY A 362 -11.90 -3.53 -24.10
C GLY A 362 -12.76 -2.55 -24.90
N ASP A 363 -13.34 -1.56 -24.24
CA ASP A 363 -14.24 -0.56 -24.80
C ASP A 363 -13.61 0.30 -25.91
N TRP A 364 -14.36 0.52 -27.00
CA TRP A 364 -14.01 1.51 -28.02
C TRP A 364 -15.21 2.19 -28.66
N PHE A 365 -14.91 3.33 -29.29
CA PHE A 365 -15.87 4.04 -30.14
C PHE A 365 -15.17 4.69 -31.32
N ASP A 366 -15.95 5.00 -32.36
CA ASP A 366 -15.48 5.78 -33.49
C ASP A 366 -16.59 6.59 -34.18
N VAL A 367 -16.18 7.64 -34.88
CA VAL A 367 -17.04 8.46 -35.74
C VAL A 367 -16.32 8.66 -37.07
N ILE A 368 -16.80 7.97 -38.10
CA ILE A 368 -16.13 7.85 -39.40
C ILE A 368 -17.00 8.56 -40.45
N GLY A 369 -16.41 9.53 -41.16
CA GLY A 369 -17.06 10.18 -42.29
C GLY A 369 -17.11 9.25 -43.50
N LEU A 370 -18.29 9.14 -44.13
CA LEU A 370 -18.52 8.30 -45.30
C LEU A 370 -18.81 9.15 -46.55
N PRO A 371 -18.71 8.57 -47.76
CA PRO A 371 -19.12 9.23 -48.99
C PRO A 371 -20.58 9.73 -48.92
N GLY A 372 -20.82 10.92 -49.48
CA GLY A 372 -22.14 11.56 -49.49
C GLY A 372 -22.47 12.35 -48.23
N GLY A 373 -21.49 12.59 -47.34
CA GLY A 373 -21.71 13.32 -46.08
C GLY A 373 -22.40 12.50 -45.00
N ARG A 374 -22.53 11.19 -45.22
CA ARG A 374 -23.01 10.21 -44.24
C ARG A 374 -21.97 10.02 -43.13
N LEU A 375 -22.40 9.52 -41.98
CA LEU A 375 -21.51 9.18 -40.88
C LEU A 375 -21.75 7.78 -40.36
N ALA A 376 -20.67 7.03 -40.17
CA ALA A 376 -20.69 5.82 -39.36
C ALA A 376 -20.35 6.16 -37.89
N LEU A 377 -21.15 5.61 -36.99
CA LEU A 377 -21.03 5.69 -35.55
C LEU A 377 -20.79 4.26 -35.05
N VAL A 378 -19.74 4.10 -34.24
CA VAL A 378 -19.30 2.80 -33.75
C VAL A 378 -19.16 2.86 -32.25
N VAL A 379 -19.69 1.85 -31.56
CA VAL A 379 -19.32 1.52 -30.18
C VAL A 379 -19.15 0.02 -30.11
N GLY A 380 -18.18 -0.44 -29.35
CA GLY A 380 -18.00 -1.86 -29.07
C GLY A 380 -17.22 -2.09 -27.80
N ASP A 381 -17.22 -3.35 -27.37
CA ASP A 381 -16.51 -3.81 -26.20
C ASP A 381 -15.90 -5.19 -26.46
N VAL A 382 -14.70 -5.43 -25.95
CA VAL A 382 -14.01 -6.72 -26.01
C VAL A 382 -14.05 -7.32 -24.62
N VAL A 383 -14.68 -8.49 -24.50
CA VAL A 383 -14.83 -9.17 -23.21
C VAL A 383 -13.46 -9.47 -22.60
N GLY A 384 -13.31 -9.08 -21.34
CA GLY A 384 -12.10 -9.23 -20.56
C GLY A 384 -11.36 -7.91 -20.37
N HIS A 385 -10.25 -7.97 -19.66
CA HIS A 385 -9.52 -6.77 -19.24
C HIS A 385 -8.00 -7.00 -19.36
N GLY A 386 -7.26 -5.89 -19.39
CA GLY A 386 -5.81 -5.85 -19.54
C GLY A 386 -5.32 -5.60 -20.96
N VAL A 387 -4.00 -5.75 -21.15
CA VAL A 387 -3.30 -5.35 -22.37
C VAL A 387 -3.79 -6.11 -23.62
N ASN A 388 -4.20 -7.37 -23.47
CA ASN A 388 -4.71 -8.17 -24.58
C ASN A 388 -6.07 -7.66 -25.08
N ALA A 389 -7.01 -7.34 -24.17
CA ALA A 389 -8.30 -6.75 -24.54
C ALA A 389 -8.11 -5.42 -25.28
N ALA A 390 -7.23 -4.55 -24.78
CA ALA A 390 -6.90 -3.29 -25.42
C ALA A 390 -6.22 -3.45 -26.81
N ALA A 391 -5.37 -4.47 -26.97
CA ALA A 391 -4.74 -4.76 -28.26
C ALA A 391 -5.77 -5.26 -29.29
N THR A 392 -6.65 -6.18 -28.88
CA THR A 392 -7.74 -6.68 -29.70
C THR A 392 -8.69 -5.56 -30.10
N MET A 393 -9.09 -4.72 -29.14
CA MET A 393 -9.88 -3.51 -29.35
C MET A 393 -9.24 -2.61 -30.42
N GLY A 394 -7.94 -2.33 -30.32
CA GLY A 394 -7.21 -1.53 -31.32
C GLY A 394 -7.22 -2.17 -32.72
N ARG A 395 -7.09 -3.50 -32.82
CA ARG A 395 -7.17 -4.23 -34.10
C ARG A 395 -8.57 -4.16 -34.70
N LEU A 396 -9.62 -4.36 -33.90
CA LEU A 396 -11.01 -4.23 -34.33
C LEU A 396 -11.34 -2.82 -34.78
N GLY A 397 -10.89 -1.80 -34.03
CA GLY A 397 -11.04 -0.39 -34.39
C GLY A 397 -10.37 -0.05 -35.74
N MET A 398 -9.20 -0.63 -36.05
CA MET A 398 -8.58 -0.43 -37.37
C MET A 398 -9.27 -1.21 -38.49
N ALA A 399 -9.71 -2.43 -38.20
CA ALA A 399 -10.47 -3.24 -39.16
C ALA A 399 -11.78 -2.54 -39.55
N ILE A 400 -12.51 -1.99 -38.59
CA ILE A 400 -13.79 -1.32 -38.86
C ILE A 400 -13.63 -0.04 -39.68
N ARG A 401 -12.58 0.76 -39.41
CA ARG A 401 -12.24 1.91 -40.27
C ARG A 401 -12.00 1.52 -41.71
N THR A 402 -11.22 0.45 -41.91
CA THR A 402 -10.91 -0.06 -43.25
C THR A 402 -12.16 -0.59 -43.95
N LEU A 403 -13.06 -1.25 -43.21
CA LEU A 403 -14.32 -1.75 -43.76
C LEU A 403 -15.33 -0.63 -44.05
N ALA A 404 -15.31 0.45 -43.27
CA ALA A 404 -16.17 1.61 -43.48
C ALA A 404 -15.90 2.29 -44.83
N ASP A 405 -14.64 2.33 -45.28
CA ASP A 405 -14.24 2.86 -46.60
C ASP A 405 -14.85 2.08 -47.77
N LEU A 406 -15.31 0.84 -47.55
CA LEU A 406 -15.96 0.02 -48.58
C LEU A 406 -17.44 0.36 -48.78
N ASP A 407 -18.02 1.21 -47.93
CA ASP A 407 -19.41 1.66 -48.01
C ASP A 407 -20.44 0.51 -48.08
N LEU A 408 -20.22 -0.51 -47.25
CA LEU A 408 -21.06 -1.70 -47.17
C LEU A 408 -22.25 -1.47 -46.21
N PRO A 409 -23.37 -2.20 -46.38
CA PRO A 409 -24.44 -2.22 -45.39
C PRO A 409 -23.92 -2.63 -43.99
N PRO A 410 -24.45 -2.06 -42.90
CA PRO A 410 -24.01 -2.33 -41.52
C PRO A 410 -23.84 -3.82 -41.18
N GLY A 411 -24.81 -4.64 -41.57
CA GLY A 411 -24.77 -6.09 -41.32
C GLY A 411 -23.60 -6.81 -42.00
N GLU A 412 -23.24 -6.38 -43.22
CA GLU A 412 -22.11 -6.93 -43.97
C GLU A 412 -20.77 -6.46 -43.38
N VAL A 413 -20.70 -5.21 -42.89
CA VAL A 413 -19.53 -4.71 -42.14
C VAL A 413 -19.28 -5.59 -40.91
N LEU A 414 -20.29 -5.81 -40.07
CA LEU A 414 -20.14 -6.66 -38.88
C LEU A 414 -19.82 -8.11 -39.24
N THR A 415 -20.40 -8.65 -40.32
CA THR A 415 -20.09 -10.03 -40.79
C THR A 415 -18.62 -10.17 -41.21
N ARG A 416 -18.03 -9.14 -41.83
CA ARG A 416 -16.61 -9.15 -42.19
C ARG A 416 -15.70 -8.87 -41.00
N LEU A 417 -16.15 -8.05 -40.05
CA LEU A 417 -15.45 -7.81 -38.80
C LEU A 417 -15.36 -9.11 -37.97
N ASP A 418 -16.47 -9.84 -37.83
CA ASP A 418 -16.56 -11.14 -37.15
C ASP A 418 -15.57 -12.16 -37.73
N ARG A 419 -15.55 -12.33 -39.05
CA ARG A 419 -14.56 -13.20 -39.73
C ARG A 419 -13.12 -12.76 -39.52
N THR A 420 -12.88 -11.45 -39.39
CA THR A 420 -11.54 -10.92 -39.12
C THR A 420 -11.14 -11.21 -37.68
N PHE A 421 -12.07 -11.06 -36.75
CA PHE A 421 -11.87 -11.38 -35.35
C PHE A 421 -11.57 -12.86 -35.12
N ILE A 422 -12.34 -13.77 -35.72
CA ILE A 422 -12.10 -15.23 -35.64
C ILE A 422 -10.68 -15.60 -36.10
N ARG A 423 -10.21 -15.03 -37.22
CA ARG A 423 -8.84 -15.28 -37.70
C ARG A 423 -7.78 -14.73 -36.74
N LEU A 424 -8.02 -13.54 -36.18
CA LEU A 424 -7.10 -12.94 -35.21
C LEU A 424 -6.97 -13.77 -33.92
N THR A 425 -8.05 -14.43 -33.49
CA THR A 425 -8.04 -15.30 -32.31
C THR A 425 -7.39 -16.66 -32.61
N GLU A 426 -7.63 -17.24 -33.79
CA GLU A 426 -6.99 -18.49 -34.23
C GLU A 426 -5.45 -18.36 -34.30
N ASP A 427 -4.94 -17.25 -34.85
CA ASP A 427 -3.49 -16.97 -34.95
C ASP A 427 -2.80 -16.87 -33.57
N GLU A 428 -3.52 -16.52 -32.50
CA GLU A 428 -2.98 -16.41 -31.14
C GLU A 428 -2.97 -17.74 -30.38
N GLU A 429 -3.90 -18.65 -30.68
CA GLU A 429 -3.96 -20.01 -30.12
C GLU A 429 -2.76 -20.87 -30.54
N GLU A 430 -2.27 -20.70 -31.77
CA GLU A 430 -1.06 -21.40 -32.26
C GLU A 430 0.24 -20.92 -31.57
N GLY A 431 0.20 -19.76 -30.90
CA GLY A 431 1.33 -19.13 -30.19
C GLY A 431 1.56 -19.61 -28.74
N GLY A 432 0.71 -20.49 -28.21
CA GLY A 432 0.89 -21.13 -26.90
C GLY A 432 0.46 -20.32 -25.67
N GLY A 433 -0.37 -19.28 -25.83
CA GLY A 433 -1.02 -18.59 -24.71
C GLY A 433 -2.28 -19.32 -24.23
N GLU A 434 -2.64 -19.20 -22.95
CA GLU A 434 -3.99 -19.55 -22.48
C GLU A 434 -4.99 -18.57 -23.12
N VAL A 435 -5.60 -18.96 -24.24
CA VAL A 435 -6.63 -18.15 -24.89
C VAL A 435 -7.96 -18.44 -24.20
N ALA A 436 -8.38 -17.55 -23.30
CA ALA A 436 -9.79 -17.47 -22.93
C ALA A 436 -10.58 -17.22 -24.23
N THR A 437 -11.71 -17.89 -24.41
CA THR A 437 -12.63 -17.67 -25.54
C THR A 437 -13.03 -16.18 -25.58
N MET A 438 -12.27 -15.36 -26.30
CA MET A 438 -12.52 -13.93 -26.40
C MET A 438 -13.73 -13.71 -27.29
N SER A 439 -14.69 -12.93 -26.79
CA SER A 439 -15.82 -12.43 -27.56
C SER A 439 -15.79 -10.91 -27.55
N ALA A 440 -16.45 -10.28 -28.51
CA ALA A 440 -16.60 -8.83 -28.53
C ALA A 440 -18.02 -8.45 -28.94
N THR A 441 -18.54 -7.37 -28.37
CA THR A 441 -19.80 -6.76 -28.79
C THR A 441 -19.52 -5.55 -29.67
N CYS A 442 -20.42 -5.24 -30.61
CA CYS A 442 -20.29 -4.04 -31.43
C CYS A 442 -21.65 -3.59 -31.99
N VAL A 443 -21.88 -2.28 -31.97
CA VAL A 443 -22.89 -1.62 -32.78
C VAL A 443 -22.22 -0.80 -33.87
N TYR A 444 -22.70 -0.95 -35.10
CA TYR A 444 -22.29 -0.14 -36.25
C TYR A 444 -23.53 0.51 -36.85
N ALA A 445 -23.57 1.84 -36.84
CA ALA A 445 -24.72 2.63 -37.28
C ALA A 445 -24.30 3.68 -38.31
N VAL A 446 -25.00 3.78 -39.45
CA VAL A 446 -24.74 4.73 -40.52
C VAL A 446 -25.90 5.71 -40.60
N TYR A 447 -25.64 6.97 -40.32
CA TYR A 447 -26.59 8.07 -40.49
C TYR A 447 -26.47 8.69 -41.88
N ASP A 448 -27.59 8.81 -42.57
CA ASP A 448 -27.70 9.55 -43.82
C ASP A 448 -28.47 10.87 -43.64
N PRO A 449 -27.80 12.03 -43.77
CA PRO A 449 -28.46 13.33 -43.62
C PRO A 449 -29.45 13.65 -44.74
N ALA A 450 -29.33 13.02 -45.92
CA ALA A 450 -30.23 13.26 -47.05
C ALA A 450 -31.60 12.63 -46.82
N THR A 451 -31.62 11.39 -46.30
CA THR A 451 -32.85 10.63 -46.00
C THR A 451 -33.31 10.81 -44.56
N ARG A 452 -32.44 11.29 -43.66
CA ARG A 452 -32.65 11.35 -42.21
C ARG A 452 -32.97 9.98 -41.60
N THR A 453 -32.34 8.95 -42.15
CA THR A 453 -32.43 7.58 -41.67
C THR A 453 -31.10 7.12 -41.13
N CYS A 454 -31.15 6.18 -40.19
CA CYS A 454 -29.99 5.53 -39.62
C CYS A 454 -30.13 4.02 -39.82
N ALA A 455 -29.27 3.45 -40.65
CA ALA A 455 -29.17 2.00 -40.83
C ALA A 455 -28.15 1.46 -39.81
N LEU A 456 -28.48 0.42 -39.07
CA LEU A 456 -27.59 -0.14 -38.05
C LEU A 456 -27.69 -1.65 -37.92
N ALA A 457 -26.63 -2.25 -37.37
CA ALA A 457 -26.59 -3.64 -36.98
C ALA A 457 -25.93 -3.77 -35.60
N LEU A 458 -26.33 -4.79 -34.84
CA LEU A 458 -25.78 -5.10 -33.52
C LEU A 458 -25.19 -6.51 -33.49
N ALA A 459 -24.01 -6.65 -32.91
CA ALA A 459 -23.37 -7.90 -32.53
C ALA A 459 -23.30 -7.96 -31.00
N GLY A 460 -24.26 -8.61 -30.35
CA GLY A 460 -24.32 -8.79 -28.88
C GLY A 460 -24.40 -7.51 -28.04
N HIS A 461 -24.53 -6.34 -28.66
CA HIS A 461 -24.39 -5.04 -28.01
C HIS A 461 -25.73 -4.51 -27.47
N PRO A 462 -25.74 -3.70 -26.39
CA PRO A 462 -26.96 -3.08 -25.87
C PRO A 462 -27.71 -2.24 -26.93
N PRO A 463 -29.05 -2.18 -26.87
CA PRO A 463 -29.83 -1.40 -27.83
C PRO A 463 -29.56 0.11 -27.65
N PRO A 464 -29.52 0.88 -28.75
CA PRO A 464 -29.28 2.31 -28.68
C PRO A 464 -30.48 3.04 -28.05
N ALA A 465 -30.22 4.17 -27.40
CA ALA A 465 -31.29 5.08 -26.99
C ALA A 465 -31.54 6.13 -28.07
N VAL A 466 -32.81 6.40 -28.36
CA VAL A 466 -33.24 7.45 -29.27
C VAL A 466 -34.09 8.45 -28.50
N VAL A 467 -33.61 9.69 -28.39
CA VAL A 467 -34.42 10.81 -27.88
C VAL A 467 -35.03 11.56 -29.07
N HIS A 468 -36.34 11.50 -29.16
CA HIS A 468 -37.11 12.18 -30.19
C HIS A 468 -37.22 13.68 -29.89
N ARG A 469 -37.54 14.49 -30.90
CA ARG A 469 -37.77 15.94 -30.73
C ARG A 469 -38.78 16.31 -29.64
N GLY A 470 -39.73 15.42 -29.34
CA GLY A 470 -40.71 15.60 -28.26
C GLY A 470 -40.14 15.47 -26.85
N GLY A 471 -38.85 15.13 -26.71
CA GLY A 471 -38.18 14.91 -25.42
C GLY A 471 -38.44 13.52 -24.81
N ASP A 472 -39.09 12.62 -25.55
CA ASP A 472 -39.28 11.23 -25.15
C ASP A 472 -38.10 10.36 -25.60
N CYS A 473 -37.72 9.39 -24.76
CA CYS A 473 -36.61 8.48 -25.00
C CYS A 473 -37.13 7.06 -25.18
N SER A 474 -36.81 6.46 -26.32
CA SER A 474 -37.16 5.08 -26.66
C SER A 474 -35.91 4.23 -26.91
N PHE A 475 -35.99 2.95 -26.58
CA PHE A 475 -35.02 1.93 -26.99
C PHE A 475 -35.68 1.07 -28.07
N PRO A 476 -35.28 1.19 -29.36
CA PRO A 476 -35.91 0.45 -30.43
C PRO A 476 -35.73 -1.06 -30.27
N ASP A 477 -36.77 -1.83 -30.63
CA ASP A 477 -36.69 -3.29 -30.72
C ASP A 477 -35.96 -3.66 -32.01
N LEU A 478 -34.71 -4.13 -31.88
CA LEU A 478 -33.80 -4.38 -32.99
C LEU A 478 -33.40 -5.86 -33.01
N PRO A 479 -33.15 -6.45 -34.20
CA PRO A 479 -32.68 -7.83 -34.28
C PRO A 479 -31.36 -8.00 -33.52
N HIS A 480 -31.38 -8.84 -32.48
CA HIS A 480 -30.17 -9.16 -31.71
C HIS A 480 -29.24 -10.06 -32.53
N GLY A 481 -28.02 -9.61 -32.80
CA GLY A 481 -26.93 -10.47 -33.24
C GLY A 481 -26.21 -11.12 -32.05
N LEU A 482 -25.58 -12.27 -32.27
CA LEU A 482 -24.66 -12.86 -31.29
C LEU A 482 -23.40 -11.97 -31.16
N PRO A 483 -22.62 -12.07 -30.07
CA PRO A 483 -21.31 -11.43 -30.01
C PRO A 483 -20.40 -11.87 -31.18
N LEU A 484 -19.48 -11.00 -31.57
CA LEU A 484 -18.40 -11.31 -32.50
C LEU A 484 -17.55 -12.47 -31.94
N GLY A 485 -17.06 -13.32 -32.84
CA GLY A 485 -16.24 -14.50 -32.52
C GLY A 485 -17.06 -15.79 -32.47
N VAL A 486 -18.39 -15.70 -32.41
CA VAL A 486 -19.26 -16.87 -32.40
C VAL A 486 -19.44 -17.45 -33.81
N GLY A 487 -19.45 -16.63 -34.86
CA GLY A 487 -19.39 -17.09 -36.26
C GLY A 487 -20.59 -17.88 -36.79
N LEU A 488 -21.72 -17.91 -36.07
CA LEU A 488 -22.85 -18.81 -36.39
C LEU A 488 -23.95 -18.18 -37.26
N LEU A 489 -24.17 -16.86 -37.18
CA LEU A 489 -25.32 -16.18 -37.79
C LEU A 489 -24.91 -14.83 -38.42
N PRO A 490 -25.56 -14.40 -39.53
CA PRO A 490 -25.36 -13.07 -40.09
C PRO A 490 -25.97 -11.99 -39.19
N PHE A 491 -25.45 -10.77 -39.29
CA PHE A 491 -25.96 -9.61 -38.55
C PHE A 491 -27.02 -8.87 -39.37
N PRO A 492 -28.30 -8.84 -38.95
CA PRO A 492 -29.35 -8.15 -39.68
C PRO A 492 -29.15 -6.63 -39.62
N THR A 493 -29.42 -5.94 -40.73
CA THR A 493 -29.49 -4.48 -40.75
C THR A 493 -30.93 -4.04 -40.48
N ALA A 494 -31.10 -3.14 -39.52
CA ALA A 494 -32.35 -2.44 -39.24
C ALA A 494 -32.23 -0.97 -39.64
N GLU A 495 -33.36 -0.31 -39.85
CA GLU A 495 -33.42 1.12 -40.17
C GLU A 495 -34.24 1.85 -39.11
N LEU A 496 -33.75 3.02 -38.70
CA LEU A 496 -34.39 3.93 -37.77
C LEU A 496 -34.57 5.29 -38.43
N GLU A 497 -35.73 5.91 -38.25
CA GLU A 497 -35.90 7.32 -38.61
C GLU A 497 -35.24 8.20 -37.55
N LEU A 498 -34.28 9.03 -37.96
CA LEU A 498 -33.62 10.03 -37.13
C LEU A 498 -33.77 11.41 -37.77
N PRO A 499 -34.95 12.05 -37.64
CA PRO A 499 -35.13 13.43 -38.06
C PRO A 499 -34.10 14.36 -37.42
N ALA A 500 -33.86 15.51 -38.04
CA ALA A 500 -33.02 16.55 -37.45
C ALA A 500 -33.43 16.83 -35.98
N GLY A 501 -32.48 17.19 -35.13
CA GLY A 501 -32.70 17.43 -33.70
C GLY A 501 -32.93 16.19 -32.83
N SER A 502 -33.21 15.00 -33.41
CA SER A 502 -33.20 13.75 -32.67
C SER A 502 -31.79 13.40 -32.21
N LEU A 503 -31.68 12.77 -31.05
CA LEU A 503 -30.43 12.33 -30.44
C LEU A 503 -30.38 10.79 -30.42
N LEU A 504 -29.30 10.24 -30.95
CA LEU A 504 -28.92 8.84 -30.81
C LEU A 504 -27.83 8.73 -29.74
N ALA A 505 -27.99 7.80 -28.80
CA ALA A 505 -26.96 7.45 -27.82
C ALA A 505 -26.59 5.97 -27.97
N LEU A 506 -25.31 5.72 -28.19
CA LEU A 506 -24.68 4.39 -28.20
C LEU A 506 -23.82 4.28 -26.95
N PHE A 507 -23.86 3.14 -26.27
CA PHE A 507 -23.14 2.95 -25.01
C PHE A 507 -22.83 1.48 -24.76
N THR A 508 -21.79 1.23 -23.98
CA THR A 508 -21.41 -0.11 -23.53
C THR A 508 -22.21 -0.54 -22.31
N ASP A 509 -22.16 -1.83 -22.01
CA ASP A 509 -22.89 -2.45 -20.90
C ASP A 509 -22.45 -1.91 -19.54
N GLY A 510 -21.20 -1.48 -19.35
CA GLY A 510 -20.76 -0.80 -18.13
C GLY A 510 -21.58 0.45 -17.75
N LEU A 511 -22.34 1.04 -18.69
CA LEU A 511 -23.27 2.14 -18.38
C LEU A 511 -24.62 1.67 -17.80
N VAL A 512 -25.02 0.41 -18.02
CA VAL A 512 -26.38 -0.09 -17.77
C VAL A 512 -26.44 -1.39 -16.96
N GLU A 513 -25.40 -2.22 -16.99
CA GLU A 513 -25.32 -3.47 -16.25
C GLU A 513 -24.67 -3.28 -14.88
N GLU A 514 -25.23 -3.94 -13.87
CA GLU A 514 -24.69 -4.02 -12.52
C GLU A 514 -24.85 -5.46 -12.02
N ARG A 515 -23.89 -5.98 -11.24
CA ARG A 515 -23.85 -7.40 -10.82
C ARG A 515 -25.14 -7.91 -10.16
N ASP A 516 -25.91 -7.01 -9.52
CA ASP A 516 -27.12 -7.34 -8.75
C ASP A 516 -28.39 -6.62 -9.27
N GLN A 517 -28.38 -6.03 -10.47
CA GLN A 517 -29.55 -5.36 -11.04
C GLN A 517 -29.85 -5.80 -12.47
N ASP A 518 -31.15 -5.81 -12.78
CA ASP A 518 -31.64 -6.01 -14.13
C ASP A 518 -31.22 -4.85 -15.05
N ILE A 519 -30.71 -5.17 -16.24
CA ILE A 519 -30.31 -4.20 -17.27
C ILE A 519 -31.42 -3.19 -17.59
N GLU A 520 -32.70 -3.56 -17.48
CA GLU A 520 -33.82 -2.66 -17.69
C GLU A 520 -33.85 -1.48 -16.69
N VAL A 521 -33.28 -1.65 -15.49
CA VAL A 521 -33.14 -0.58 -14.49
C VAL A 521 -32.10 0.43 -14.99
N GLY A 522 -30.95 -0.04 -15.45
CA GLY A 522 -29.89 0.78 -16.03
C GLY A 522 -30.34 1.54 -17.28
N LEU A 523 -31.03 0.87 -18.21
CA LEU A 523 -31.57 1.50 -19.41
C LEU A 523 -32.57 2.62 -19.07
N ARG A 524 -33.48 2.40 -18.12
CA ARG A 524 -34.41 3.44 -17.65
C ARG A 524 -33.69 4.61 -16.98
N ARG A 525 -32.62 4.35 -16.23
CA ARG A 525 -31.77 5.40 -15.63
C ARG A 525 -31.13 6.27 -16.72
N VAL A 526 -30.50 5.65 -17.70
CA VAL A 526 -29.87 6.34 -18.84
C VAL A 526 -30.90 7.14 -19.63
N GLY A 527 -32.04 6.55 -19.97
CA GLY A 527 -33.11 7.25 -20.70
C GLY A 527 -33.65 8.49 -19.96
N ARG A 528 -33.80 8.40 -18.63
CA ARG A 528 -34.16 9.57 -17.80
C ARG A 528 -33.08 10.64 -17.77
N ALA A 529 -31.81 10.28 -17.85
CA ALA A 529 -30.72 11.24 -17.87
C ALA A 529 -30.62 11.95 -19.23
N LEU A 530 -30.80 11.20 -20.33
CA LEU A 530 -30.76 11.72 -21.70
C LEU A 530 -31.88 12.73 -22.02
N THR A 531 -33.01 12.64 -21.30
CA THR A 531 -34.15 13.55 -21.46
C THR A 531 -34.05 14.81 -20.59
N ARG A 532 -33.03 14.93 -19.75
CA ARG A 532 -32.75 16.18 -19.03
C ARG A 532 -32.24 17.22 -20.01
N GLY A 533 -32.85 18.41 -20.01
CA GLY A 533 -32.37 19.53 -20.81
C GLY A 533 -30.92 19.87 -20.44
N ALA A 534 -30.02 19.87 -21.44
CA ALA A 534 -28.62 20.23 -21.30
C ALA A 534 -28.26 21.30 -22.33
N SER A 535 -27.29 22.15 -21.98
CA SER A 535 -26.79 23.23 -22.84
C SER A 535 -25.96 22.73 -24.04
N SER A 536 -25.35 21.55 -23.92
CA SER A 536 -24.52 20.92 -24.95
C SER A 536 -24.55 19.40 -24.84
N LEU A 537 -24.13 18.67 -25.88
CA LEU A 537 -23.95 17.21 -25.80
C LEU A 537 -22.85 16.81 -24.80
N GLU A 538 -21.83 17.66 -24.63
CA GLU A 538 -20.76 17.46 -23.65
C GLU A 538 -21.30 17.48 -22.20
N ASP A 539 -22.20 18.42 -21.89
CA ASP A 539 -22.87 18.51 -20.59
C ASP A 539 -23.83 17.34 -20.38
N LEU A 540 -24.55 16.94 -21.44
CA LEU A 540 -25.45 15.79 -21.39
C LEU A 540 -24.69 14.49 -21.11
N GLY A 541 -23.56 14.28 -21.78
CA GLY A 541 -22.69 13.13 -21.54
C GLY A 541 -22.20 13.09 -20.09
N THR A 542 -21.76 14.22 -19.55
CA THR A 542 -21.37 14.33 -18.12
C THR A 542 -22.54 14.01 -17.19
N ALA A 543 -23.75 14.47 -17.50
CA ALA A 543 -24.94 14.20 -16.69
C ALA A 543 -25.35 12.72 -16.72
N VAL A 544 -25.19 12.04 -17.86
CA VAL A 544 -25.46 10.60 -17.99
C VAL A 544 -24.43 9.78 -17.20
N ILE A 545 -23.13 10.06 -17.38
CA ILE A 545 -22.05 9.40 -16.62
C ILE A 545 -22.21 9.62 -15.10
N GLY A 546 -22.63 10.82 -14.69
CA GLY A 546 -22.91 11.14 -13.28
C GLY A 546 -24.09 10.39 -12.66
N THR A 547 -24.80 9.54 -13.42
CA THR A 547 -25.82 8.64 -12.87
C THR A 547 -25.28 7.29 -12.40
N LEU A 548 -24.02 6.98 -12.70
CA LEU A 548 -23.38 5.75 -12.25
C LEU A 548 -23.33 5.70 -10.70
N PRO A 549 -23.64 4.55 -10.09
CA PRO A 549 -23.70 4.41 -8.63
C PRO A 549 -22.31 4.39 -7.98
N ALA A 550 -21.28 3.99 -8.73
CA ALA A 550 -19.90 3.90 -8.29
C ALA A 550 -19.00 4.77 -9.20
N THR A 551 -17.96 5.36 -8.61
CA THR A 551 -16.92 6.06 -9.34
C THR A 551 -15.58 5.78 -8.64
N PRO A 552 -14.66 5.04 -9.27
CA PRO A 552 -14.73 4.48 -10.63
C PRO A 552 -15.78 3.36 -10.80
N PRO A 553 -16.24 3.10 -12.05
CA PRO A 553 -17.15 2.00 -12.35
C PRO A 553 -16.43 0.64 -12.28
N PRO A 554 -17.19 -0.47 -12.08
CA PRO A 554 -16.64 -1.83 -12.05
C PRO A 554 -16.39 -2.41 -13.45
N ASP A 555 -16.68 -1.67 -14.51
CA ASP A 555 -16.35 -2.01 -15.90
C ASP A 555 -16.12 -0.70 -16.68
N ASP A 556 -15.50 -0.80 -17.85
CA ASP A 556 -15.30 0.34 -18.73
C ASP A 556 -16.66 0.91 -19.20
N VAL A 557 -16.70 2.23 -19.37
CA VAL A 557 -17.90 2.91 -19.82
C VAL A 557 -17.59 3.80 -21.00
N THR A 558 -18.22 3.48 -22.11
CA THR A 558 -18.22 4.27 -23.33
C THR A 558 -19.62 4.80 -23.61
N LEU A 559 -19.70 6.09 -23.94
CA LEU A 559 -20.92 6.76 -24.36
C LEU A 559 -20.64 7.65 -25.57
N LEU A 560 -21.32 7.39 -26.67
CA LEU A 560 -21.31 8.20 -27.89
C LEU A 560 -22.68 8.81 -28.11
N LEU A 561 -22.75 10.14 -28.08
CA LEU A 561 -23.95 10.94 -28.34
C LEU A 561 -23.86 11.57 -29.72
N ALA A 562 -24.91 11.45 -30.53
CA ALA A 562 -24.99 12.02 -31.87
C ALA A 562 -26.36 12.65 -32.12
N ARG A 563 -26.40 13.94 -32.42
CA ARG A 563 -27.63 14.71 -32.71
C ARG A 563 -27.65 15.15 -34.17
N GLY A 564 -28.69 14.78 -34.92
CA GLY A 564 -28.83 15.22 -36.32
C GLY A 564 -29.02 16.75 -36.42
N LEU A 565 -28.36 17.40 -37.38
CA LEU A 565 -28.41 18.86 -37.58
C LEU A 565 -29.56 19.33 -38.48
#